data_AF-A0A3L8DPA2-F1
#
_entry.id   AF-A0A3L8DPA2-F1
#
_cell.length_a   1.000
_cell.length_b   1.000
_cell.length_c   1.000
_cell.angle_alpha   90.00
_cell.angle_beta   90.00
_cell.angle_gamma   90.00
#
_symmetry.space_group_name_H-M   'P 1'
#
loop_
_entity.id
_entity.type
_entity.pdbx_description
1 polymer ?
#
loop_
_entity_poly.entity_id
_entity_poly.type
_entity_poly.pdbx_seq_one_letter_code
_entity_poly.pdbx_strand_id
1 'polypeptide(L)'
;VTIHKYSVVDLQWRHPWKTGNCLEYFHIRIYLISTNLVEENGVLENHDSPNDIKVWVINYSRNYTKQLNLLPSTQYLASIQAVTYSDRKSKVVYKLFETPSTLTFSGQLKYKLYETPPSISVHIPSVLHNTKNSTIHIVVKGPQDFKICDGYSKVPKNLQAQIGVNMNDVAWIAAAFPTDKIAGKSFVVGDGEFYGNANNCPL
;
A
#
# COMPACT_ATOMS: atom_id res chain seq x y z
N VAL A 1 -8.10 18.22 -0.90
CA VAL A 1 -7.93 16.80 -0.54
C VAL A 1 -6.58 16.70 0.12
N THR A 2 -6.56 16.22 1.35
CA THR A 2 -5.33 15.94 2.09
C THR A 2 -5.32 14.44 2.37
N ILE A 3 -4.17 13.79 2.18
CA ILE A 3 -4.06 12.34 2.31
C ILE A 3 -3.05 12.04 3.42
N HIS A 4 -3.47 11.23 4.38
CA HIS A 4 -2.68 10.83 5.54
C HIS A 4 -2.16 9.40 5.37
N LYS A 5 -1.43 8.92 6.39
CA LYS A 5 -1.05 7.50 6.49
C LYS A 5 -2.29 6.61 6.49
N TYR A 6 -2.11 5.38 6.02
CA TYR A 6 -3.17 4.35 6.01
C TYR A 6 -4.40 4.74 5.17
N SER A 7 -4.23 5.57 4.14
CA SER A 7 -5.28 5.94 3.18
C SER A 7 -6.49 6.65 3.79
N VAL A 8 -6.25 7.38 4.88
CA VAL A 8 -7.21 8.32 5.44
C VAL A 8 -7.18 9.60 4.62
N VAL A 9 -8.33 10.00 4.07
CA VAL A 9 -8.45 11.13 3.14
C VAL A 9 -9.41 12.17 3.70
N ASP A 10 -8.91 13.39 3.86
CA ASP A 10 -9.73 14.55 4.23
C ASP A 10 -10.16 15.31 2.97
N LEU A 11 -11.46 15.30 2.69
CA LEU A 11 -12.09 16.17 1.73
C LEU A 11 -12.40 17.50 2.41
N GLN A 12 -11.96 18.59 1.80
CA GLN A 12 -12.21 19.95 2.29
C GLN A 12 -12.78 20.78 1.15
N TRP A 13 -13.85 21.52 1.44
CA TRP A 13 -14.48 22.41 0.48
C TRP A 13 -15.02 23.66 1.18
N ARG A 14 -15.27 24.69 0.39
CA ARG A 14 -15.80 25.97 0.88
C ARG A 14 -17.31 26.02 0.69
N HIS A 15 -17.96 26.79 1.55
CA HIS A 15 -19.34 27.18 1.35
C HIS A 15 -19.51 27.89 -0.01
N PRO A 16 -20.57 27.61 -0.78
CA PRO A 16 -20.85 28.34 -2.01
C PRO A 16 -21.08 29.82 -1.71
N TRP A 17 -20.62 30.73 -2.58
CA TRP A 17 -20.80 32.17 -2.37
C TRP A 17 -22.28 32.58 -2.38
N LYS A 18 -23.10 31.98 -3.26
CA LYS A 18 -24.53 32.25 -3.32
C LYS A 18 -25.31 30.94 -3.38
N THR A 19 -26.25 30.80 -2.45
CA THR A 19 -27.18 29.68 -2.38
C THR A 19 -28.57 30.27 -2.57
N GLY A 20 -29.23 29.99 -3.69
CA GLY A 20 -30.54 30.58 -4.02
C GLY A 20 -31.69 30.17 -3.09
N ASN A 21 -31.39 29.41 -2.04
CA ASN A 21 -32.21 29.02 -0.89
C ASN A 21 -31.25 28.49 0.21
N CYS A 22 -31.78 28.14 1.39
CA CYS A 22 -31.03 27.46 2.44
C CYS A 22 -30.47 26.13 1.92
N LEU A 23 -29.16 25.92 2.09
CA LEU A 23 -28.53 24.63 1.88
C LEU A 23 -29.04 23.63 2.91
N GLU A 24 -29.29 22.42 2.43
CA GLU A 24 -29.75 21.29 3.22
C GLU A 24 -28.60 20.30 3.42
N TYR A 25 -27.90 19.92 2.34
CA TYR A 25 -26.73 19.04 2.43
C TYR A 25 -25.76 19.23 1.25
N PHE A 26 -24.55 18.71 1.43
CA PHE A 26 -23.63 18.44 0.34
C PHE A 26 -23.72 16.97 -0.04
N HIS A 27 -23.97 16.72 -1.33
CA HIS A 27 -23.95 15.41 -1.93
C HIS A 27 -22.54 15.12 -2.43
N ILE A 28 -21.89 14.12 -1.84
CA ILE A 28 -20.53 13.72 -2.17
C ILE A 28 -20.58 12.32 -2.79
N ARG A 29 -19.91 12.14 -3.93
CA ARG A 29 -19.70 10.82 -4.53
C ARG A 29 -18.23 10.57 -4.79
N ILE A 30 -17.77 9.37 -4.46
CA ILE A 30 -16.39 8.93 -4.67
C ILE A 30 -16.42 7.79 -5.68
N TYR A 31 -15.81 8.02 -6.83
CA TYR A 31 -15.68 7.02 -7.89
C TYR A 31 -14.28 6.41 -7.84
N LEU A 32 -14.21 5.08 -7.82
CA LEU A 32 -12.95 4.35 -8.05
C LEU A 32 -12.62 4.41 -9.54
N ILE A 33 -11.43 4.90 -9.88
CA ILE A 33 -10.98 5.02 -11.29
C ILE A 33 -10.08 3.84 -11.66
N SER A 34 -9.12 3.54 -10.80
CA SER A 34 -8.19 2.42 -11.00
C SER A 34 -7.52 2.06 -9.70
N THR A 35 -7.15 0.79 -9.53
CA THR A 35 -6.36 0.33 -8.38
C THR A 35 -5.19 -0.54 -8.82
N ASN A 36 -4.07 -0.37 -8.11
CA ASN A 36 -2.91 -1.24 -8.24
C ASN A 36 -2.93 -2.39 -7.21
N LEU A 37 -3.98 -2.51 -6.40
CA LEU A 37 -4.14 -3.65 -5.51
C LEU A 37 -4.35 -4.95 -6.30
N VAL A 38 -3.82 -6.06 -5.79
CA VAL A 38 -4.18 -7.39 -6.29
C VAL A 38 -5.64 -7.63 -5.97
N GLU A 39 -6.39 -8.17 -6.92
CA GLU A 39 -7.77 -8.60 -6.70
C GLU A 39 -7.76 -9.81 -5.75
N GLU A 40 -7.96 -9.55 -4.46
CA GLU A 40 -8.33 -10.61 -3.51
C GLU A 40 -9.86 -10.71 -3.48
N ASN A 41 -10.36 -11.90 -3.85
CA ASN A 41 -11.75 -12.37 -3.82
C ASN A 41 -12.78 -11.36 -3.25
N GLY A 42 -13.43 -10.59 -4.14
CA GLY A 42 -14.62 -9.78 -3.81
C GLY A 42 -14.37 -8.40 -3.17
N VAL A 43 -13.12 -8.00 -2.89
CA VAL A 43 -12.83 -6.68 -2.30
C VAL A 43 -13.16 -5.55 -3.28
N LEU A 44 -12.88 -5.71 -4.58
CA LEU A 44 -13.24 -4.70 -5.58
C LEU A 44 -14.73 -4.70 -5.92
N GLU A 45 -15.37 -5.87 -5.94
CA GLU A 45 -16.78 -6.01 -6.36
C GLU A 45 -17.76 -5.21 -5.48
N ASN A 46 -17.43 -5.00 -4.21
CA ASN A 46 -18.22 -4.17 -3.30
C ASN A 46 -17.90 -2.67 -3.37
N HIS A 47 -16.80 -2.27 -4.02
CA HIS A 47 -16.32 -0.88 -4.09
C HIS A 47 -16.58 -0.18 -5.42
N ASP A 48 -17.09 -0.91 -6.43
CA ASP A 48 -17.49 -0.33 -7.73
C ASP A 48 -18.71 0.59 -7.63
N SER A 49 -19.52 0.46 -6.57
CA SER A 49 -20.58 1.41 -6.30
C SER A 49 -20.00 2.71 -5.71
N PRO A 50 -20.29 3.89 -6.29
CA PRO A 50 -19.80 5.13 -5.72
C PRO A 50 -20.32 5.27 -4.28
N ASN A 51 -19.41 5.53 -3.34
CA ASN A 51 -19.80 5.86 -1.98
C ASN A 51 -20.60 7.18 -2.03
N ASP A 52 -21.93 7.06 -1.94
CA ASP A 52 -22.87 8.16 -1.97
C ASP A 52 -23.10 8.66 -0.54
N ILE A 53 -22.60 9.86 -0.28
CA ILE A 53 -22.53 10.43 1.07
C ILE A 53 -23.27 11.75 1.07
N LYS A 54 -24.22 11.89 1.99
CA LYS A 54 -24.86 13.17 2.30
C LYS A 54 -24.25 13.78 3.57
N VAL A 55 -23.75 15.00 3.45
CA VAL A 55 -23.26 15.79 4.58
C VAL A 55 -24.25 16.91 4.85
N TRP A 56 -25.11 16.73 5.85
CA TRP A 56 -26.13 17.70 6.23
C TRP A 56 -25.54 19.00 6.76
N VAL A 57 -26.11 20.12 6.35
CA VAL A 57 -25.73 21.46 6.80
C VAL A 57 -26.63 21.84 7.99
N ILE A 58 -26.21 21.45 9.18
CA ILE A 58 -26.90 21.84 10.43
C ILE A 58 -26.51 23.26 10.80
N ASN A 59 -25.21 23.56 10.74
CA ASN A 59 -24.65 24.89 10.99
C ASN A 59 -23.89 25.37 9.76
N TYR A 60 -24.12 26.62 9.38
CA TYR A 60 -23.41 27.25 8.28
C TYR A 60 -21.96 27.52 8.69
N SER A 61 -21.02 27.01 7.90
CA SER A 61 -19.59 27.21 8.08
C SER A 61 -18.98 27.65 6.76
N ARG A 62 -17.92 28.46 6.80
CA ARG A 62 -17.16 28.86 5.61
C ARG A 62 -16.44 27.67 4.98
N ASN A 63 -16.01 26.71 5.79
CA ASN A 63 -15.27 25.53 5.37
C ASN A 63 -15.92 24.28 5.94
N TYR A 64 -16.02 23.26 5.11
CA TYR A 64 -16.53 21.95 5.47
C TYR A 64 -15.45 20.92 5.27
N THR A 65 -15.52 19.85 6.06
CA THR A 65 -14.60 18.73 5.96
C THR A 65 -15.34 17.41 6.09
N LYS A 66 -14.85 16.38 5.41
CA LYS A 66 -15.28 15.00 5.58
C LYS A 66 -14.08 14.08 5.42
N GLN A 67 -13.81 13.29 6.45
CA GLN A 67 -12.80 12.25 6.42
C GLN A 67 -13.40 10.96 5.84
N LEU A 68 -12.60 10.26 5.04
CA LEU A 68 -12.92 9.00 4.39
C LEU A 68 -11.76 8.01 4.58
N ASN A 69 -12.11 6.74 4.76
CA ASN A 69 -11.15 5.63 4.73
C ASN A 69 -11.30 4.94 3.38
N LEU A 70 -10.30 5.09 2.52
CA LEU A 70 -10.33 4.57 1.15
C LEU A 70 -9.27 3.49 0.96
N LEU A 71 -9.40 2.66 -0.07
CA LEU A 71 -8.39 1.66 -0.39
C LEU A 71 -7.05 2.35 -0.72
N PRO A 72 -5.90 1.81 -0.25
CA PRO A 72 -4.56 2.26 -0.66
C PRO A 72 -4.26 1.98 -2.13
N SER A 73 -3.19 2.60 -2.65
CA SER A 73 -2.71 2.39 -4.02
C SER A 73 -3.81 2.51 -5.09
N THR A 74 -4.76 3.43 -4.87
CA THR A 74 -5.99 3.54 -5.65
C THR A 74 -6.25 4.99 -6.04
N GLN A 75 -6.62 5.19 -7.30
CA GLN A 75 -7.00 6.48 -7.85
C GLN A 75 -8.51 6.65 -7.78
N TYR A 76 -8.93 7.83 -7.32
CA TYR A 76 -10.32 8.20 -7.14
C TYR A 76 -10.66 9.53 -7.79
N LEU A 77 -11.92 9.66 -8.19
CA LEU A 77 -12.55 10.93 -8.55
C LEU A 77 -13.58 11.26 -7.47
N ALA A 78 -13.33 12.29 -6.67
CA ALA A 78 -14.34 12.85 -5.78
C ALA A 78 -15.20 13.87 -6.52
N SER A 79 -16.49 13.88 -6.22
CA SER A 79 -17.42 14.90 -6.68
C SER A 79 -18.22 15.46 -5.51
N ILE A 80 -18.49 16.76 -5.53
CA ILE A 80 -19.30 17.46 -4.51
C ILE A 80 -20.34 18.34 -5.21
N GLN A 81 -21.58 18.25 -4.75
CA GLN A 81 -22.70 19.07 -5.18
C GLN A 81 -23.45 19.63 -3.97
N ALA A 82 -23.75 20.92 -3.96
CA ALA A 82 -24.58 21.53 -2.93
C ALA A 82 -26.07 21.34 -3.28
N VAL A 83 -26.89 20.98 -2.30
CA VAL A 83 -28.33 20.79 -2.45
C VAL A 83 -29.06 21.63 -1.42
N THR A 84 -30.12 22.30 -1.85
CA THR A 84 -30.98 23.14 -1.00
C THR A 84 -32.26 22.41 -0.62
N TYR A 85 -32.98 22.91 0.39
CA TYR A 85 -34.30 22.39 0.78
C TYR A 85 -35.36 22.40 -0.34
N SER A 86 -35.16 23.24 -1.36
CA SER A 86 -36.00 23.27 -2.57
C SER A 86 -35.51 22.33 -3.68
N ASP A 87 -34.68 21.34 -3.37
CA ASP A 87 -33.96 20.44 -4.30
C ASP A 87 -33.20 21.14 -5.44
N ARG A 88 -32.88 22.44 -5.27
CA ARG A 88 -31.99 23.13 -6.21
C ARG A 88 -30.57 22.63 -5.98
N LYS A 89 -29.94 22.20 -7.07
CA LYS A 89 -28.62 21.58 -7.10
C LYS A 89 -27.60 22.54 -7.73
N SER A 90 -26.41 22.62 -7.14
CA SER A 90 -25.30 23.37 -7.73
C SER A 90 -24.70 22.62 -8.92
N LYS A 91 -23.77 23.29 -9.64
CA LYS A 91 -22.81 22.57 -10.48
C LYS A 91 -22.02 21.59 -9.62
N VAL A 92 -21.72 20.41 -10.18
CA VAL A 92 -20.86 19.41 -9.55
C VAL A 92 -19.40 19.84 -9.71
N VAL A 93 -18.64 19.80 -8.63
CA VAL A 93 -17.19 20.03 -8.63
C VAL A 93 -16.48 18.69 -8.48
N TYR A 94 -15.47 18.46 -9.30
CA TYR A 94 -14.71 17.21 -9.32
C TYR A 94 -13.26 17.42 -8.90
N LYS A 95 -12.66 16.39 -8.28
CA LYS A 95 -11.23 16.35 -7.97
C LYS A 95 -10.70 14.92 -8.07
N LEU A 96 -9.71 14.72 -8.94
CA LEU A 96 -8.92 13.50 -9.02
C LEU A 96 -7.84 13.51 -7.93
N PHE A 97 -7.61 12.35 -7.30
CA PHE A 97 -6.54 12.12 -6.33
C PHE A 97 -6.19 10.64 -6.22
N GLU A 98 -5.07 10.31 -5.60
CA GLU A 98 -4.57 8.94 -5.45
C GLU A 98 -4.15 8.70 -4.00
N THR A 99 -4.49 7.54 -3.45
CA THR A 99 -4.06 7.12 -2.11
C THR A 99 -2.68 6.44 -2.18
N PRO A 100 -1.80 6.68 -1.20
CA PRO A 100 -0.48 6.04 -1.17
C PRO A 100 -0.60 4.53 -0.94
N SER A 101 0.48 3.81 -1.23
CA SER A 101 0.62 2.42 -0.83
C SER A 101 0.81 2.28 0.67
N THR A 102 0.19 1.25 1.24
CA THR A 102 0.27 0.89 2.67
C THR A 102 0.73 -0.57 2.83
N LEU A 103 1.41 -1.10 1.81
CA LEU A 103 1.93 -2.46 1.75
C LEU A 103 2.72 -2.81 3.03
N THR A 104 2.32 -3.88 3.70
CA THR A 104 3.00 -4.36 4.90
C THR A 104 2.83 -5.86 5.08
N PHE A 105 3.77 -6.51 5.76
CA PHE A 105 3.59 -7.88 6.22
C PHE A 105 2.48 -7.96 7.28
N SER A 106 1.71 -9.06 7.26
CA SER A 106 0.63 -9.33 8.23
C SER A 106 1.14 -9.71 9.61
N GLY A 107 2.45 -9.97 9.76
CA GLY A 107 3.07 -10.38 11.00
C GLY A 107 4.59 -10.35 10.92
N GLN A 108 5.21 -10.95 11.93
CA GLN A 108 6.66 -11.05 12.03
C GLN A 108 7.19 -12.26 11.25
N LEU A 109 8.40 -12.12 10.70
CA LEU A 109 9.14 -13.22 10.09
C LEU A 109 9.43 -14.30 11.14
N LYS A 110 9.14 -15.55 10.81
CA LYS A 110 9.51 -16.71 11.64
C LYS A 110 10.61 -17.48 10.92
N TYR A 111 11.56 -18.03 11.65
CA TYR A 111 12.64 -18.81 11.05
C TYR A 111 13.04 -20.00 11.91
N LYS A 112 13.68 -20.98 11.26
CA LYS A 112 14.30 -22.15 11.88
C LYS A 112 15.68 -22.37 11.27
N LEU A 113 16.65 -22.64 12.13
CA LEU A 113 18.03 -22.95 11.74
C LEU A 113 18.20 -24.45 11.59
N TYR A 114 19.02 -24.84 10.62
CA TYR A 114 19.46 -26.22 10.41
C TYR A 114 20.99 -26.24 10.34
N GLU A 115 21.59 -27.19 11.04
CA GLU A 115 23.05 -27.27 11.17
C GLU A 115 23.71 -28.09 10.07
N THR A 116 22.98 -28.99 9.39
CA THR A 116 23.56 -29.90 8.40
C THR A 116 22.55 -30.28 7.30
N PRO A 117 22.69 -29.77 6.07
CA PRO A 117 23.56 -28.65 5.69
C PRO A 117 23.13 -27.33 6.37
N PRO A 118 24.07 -26.40 6.65
CA PRO A 118 23.75 -25.09 7.19
C PRO A 118 22.72 -24.35 6.33
N SER A 119 21.54 -24.11 6.89
CA SER A 119 20.46 -23.41 6.18
C SER A 119 19.49 -22.76 7.15
N ILE A 120 18.76 -21.76 6.64
CA ILE A 120 17.72 -21.06 7.41
C ILE A 120 16.41 -21.22 6.66
N SER A 121 15.46 -21.97 7.23
CA SER A 121 14.09 -21.96 6.73
C SER A 121 13.36 -20.75 7.29
N VAL A 122 12.91 -19.85 6.43
CA VAL A 122 12.14 -18.65 6.78
C VAL A 122 10.70 -18.84 6.35
N HIS A 123 9.75 -18.64 7.26
CA HIS A 123 8.33 -18.56 6.94
C HIS A 123 7.94 -17.09 6.74
N ILE A 124 7.66 -16.75 5.49
CA ILE A 124 7.38 -15.39 5.05
C ILE A 124 5.92 -15.08 5.37
N PRO A 125 5.62 -14.04 6.17
CA PRO A 125 4.25 -13.65 6.44
C PRO A 125 3.49 -13.30 5.16
N SER A 126 2.16 -13.43 5.19
CA SER A 126 1.32 -12.87 4.14
C SER A 126 1.49 -11.36 4.06
N VAL A 127 1.11 -10.77 2.93
CA VAL A 127 1.21 -9.32 2.70
C VAL A 127 -0.18 -8.71 2.66
N LEU A 128 -0.41 -7.69 3.49
CA LEU A 128 -1.66 -6.92 3.50
C LEU A 128 -1.59 -5.80 2.45
N HIS A 129 -2.72 -5.55 1.79
CA HIS A 129 -2.85 -4.53 0.73
C HIS A 129 -1.83 -4.73 -0.39
N ASN A 130 -1.68 -5.99 -0.82
CA ASN A 130 -0.73 -6.35 -1.85
C ASN A 130 -1.00 -5.60 -3.16
N THR A 131 0.06 -5.23 -3.88
CA THR A 131 -0.07 -4.56 -5.19
C THR A 131 0.39 -5.49 -6.32
N LYS A 132 -0.14 -5.28 -7.53
CA LYS A 132 0.09 -6.15 -8.70
C LYS A 132 1.58 -6.32 -9.06
N ASN A 133 2.39 -5.32 -8.75
CA ASN A 133 3.81 -5.26 -9.10
C ASN A 133 4.74 -5.34 -7.88
N SER A 134 4.25 -5.78 -6.71
CA SER A 134 5.08 -5.88 -5.52
C SER A 134 6.05 -7.06 -5.62
N THR A 135 7.23 -6.91 -5.02
CA THR A 135 8.28 -7.94 -4.99
C THR A 135 8.79 -8.10 -3.56
N ILE A 136 8.86 -9.34 -3.08
CA ILE A 136 9.54 -9.70 -1.84
C ILE A 136 11.01 -9.97 -2.16
N HIS A 137 11.89 -9.26 -1.46
CA HIS A 137 13.32 -9.50 -1.47
C HIS A 137 13.73 -10.23 -0.19
N ILE A 138 14.42 -11.36 -0.34
CA ILE A 138 15.01 -12.10 0.77
C ILE A 138 16.49 -11.73 0.80
N VAL A 139 16.87 -11.01 1.85
CA VAL A 139 18.24 -10.50 2.02
C VAL A 139 18.88 -11.19 3.20
N VAL A 140 20.08 -11.71 2.98
CA VAL A 140 20.94 -12.19 4.06
C VAL A 140 21.90 -11.08 4.42
N LYS A 141 22.05 -10.84 5.72
CA LYS A 141 22.94 -9.85 6.30
C LYS A 141 23.79 -10.55 7.36
N GLY A 142 25.10 -10.38 7.29
CA GLY A 142 26.06 -10.94 8.23
C GLY A 142 27.27 -10.03 8.44
N PRO A 143 28.20 -10.42 9.33
CA PRO A 143 29.43 -9.68 9.58
C PRO A 143 30.40 -9.78 8.38
N GLN A 144 31.40 -8.89 8.32
CA GLN A 144 32.28 -8.74 7.15
C GLN A 144 33.16 -9.97 6.85
N ASP A 145 33.43 -10.79 7.85
CA ASP A 145 34.16 -12.06 7.76
C ASP A 145 33.29 -13.21 7.21
N PHE A 146 32.00 -12.96 6.98
CA PHE A 146 31.11 -13.94 6.36
C PHE A 146 31.52 -14.20 4.91
N LYS A 147 31.91 -15.44 4.60
CA LYS A 147 32.33 -15.84 3.26
C LYS A 147 31.12 -15.93 2.33
N ILE A 148 31.02 -15.00 1.40
CA ILE A 148 30.00 -15.04 0.34
C ILE A 148 30.47 -15.95 -0.80
N CYS A 149 29.54 -16.66 -1.43
CA CYS A 149 29.84 -17.43 -2.63
C CYS A 149 30.07 -16.52 -3.85
N ASP A 150 30.81 -17.03 -4.85
CA ASP A 150 31.02 -16.31 -6.10
C ASP A 150 29.69 -16.11 -6.84
N GLY A 151 29.53 -14.93 -7.46
CA GLY A 151 28.32 -14.60 -8.22
C GLY A 151 27.10 -14.19 -7.38
N TYR A 152 27.29 -13.82 -6.11
CA TYR A 152 26.21 -13.29 -5.28
C TYR A 152 25.63 -11.98 -5.81
N SER A 153 24.35 -11.74 -5.52
CA SER A 153 23.66 -10.54 -5.93
C SER A 153 23.72 -9.46 -4.84
N LYS A 154 24.45 -8.38 -5.12
CA LYS A 154 24.58 -7.23 -4.21
C LYS A 154 23.22 -6.59 -3.93
N VAL A 155 23.00 -6.21 -2.68
CA VAL A 155 21.81 -5.42 -2.29
C VAL A 155 21.96 -4.00 -2.85
N PRO A 156 20.99 -3.46 -3.61
CA PRO A 156 20.97 -2.06 -4.05
C PRO A 156 21.06 -1.06 -2.89
N LYS A 157 21.71 0.10 -3.09
CA LYS A 157 21.94 1.11 -2.03
C LYS A 157 20.65 1.62 -1.36
N ASN A 158 19.57 1.78 -2.13
CA ASN A 158 18.27 2.18 -1.60
C ASN A 158 17.68 1.13 -0.65
N LEU A 159 17.88 -0.17 -0.94
CA LEU A 159 17.45 -1.26 -0.07
C LEU A 159 18.38 -1.37 1.16
N GLN A 160 19.70 -1.24 0.99
CA GLN A 160 20.66 -1.25 2.10
C GLN A 160 20.28 -0.24 3.21
N ALA A 161 19.90 0.98 2.83
CA ALA A 161 19.46 2.00 3.76
C ALA A 161 18.17 1.60 4.52
N GLN A 162 17.25 0.86 3.90
CA GLN A 162 16.00 0.42 4.52
C GLN A 162 16.22 -0.71 5.54
N ILE A 163 17.16 -1.63 5.26
CA ILE A 163 17.46 -2.78 6.13
C ILE A 163 18.63 -2.52 7.08
N GLY A 164 19.16 -1.28 7.12
CA GLY A 164 20.23 -0.87 8.02
C GLY A 164 21.53 -1.63 7.81
N VAL A 165 21.95 -1.85 6.56
CA VAL A 165 23.29 -2.39 6.24
C VAL A 165 24.33 -1.30 6.46
N ASN A 166 25.25 -1.55 7.39
CA ASN A 166 26.36 -0.66 7.71
C ASN A 166 27.59 -0.98 6.84
N MET A 167 28.62 -0.14 6.91
CA MET A 167 29.86 -0.34 6.14
C MET A 167 30.60 -1.63 6.50
N ASN A 168 30.40 -2.15 7.72
CA ASN A 168 31.03 -3.36 8.23
C ASN A 168 30.14 -4.61 8.07
N ASP A 169 28.99 -4.45 7.42
CA ASP A 169 28.07 -5.55 7.16
C ASP A 169 28.27 -6.05 5.73
N VAL A 170 28.17 -7.36 5.58
CA VAL A 170 28.05 -8.01 4.28
C VAL A 170 26.58 -8.37 4.08
N ALA A 171 26.02 -8.02 2.92
CA ALA A 171 24.65 -8.38 2.59
C ALA A 171 24.49 -8.73 1.11
N TRP A 172 23.68 -9.74 0.83
CA TRP A 172 23.32 -10.17 -0.51
C TRP A 172 21.86 -10.57 -0.59
N ILE A 173 21.30 -10.47 -1.80
CA ILE A 173 19.96 -10.94 -2.12
C ILE A 173 20.06 -12.45 -2.36
N ALA A 174 19.42 -13.23 -1.50
CA ALA A 174 19.28 -14.68 -1.68
C ALA A 174 18.21 -15.01 -2.73
N ALA A 175 17.11 -14.24 -2.74
CA ALA A 175 16.06 -14.38 -3.75
C ALA A 175 15.22 -13.10 -3.89
N ALA A 176 14.59 -12.95 -5.05
CA ALA A 176 13.56 -11.94 -5.29
C ALA A 176 12.38 -12.59 -6.01
N PHE A 177 11.17 -12.44 -5.47
CA PHE A 177 9.96 -13.03 -6.03
C PHE A 177 8.83 -12.02 -6.12
N PRO A 178 7.96 -12.11 -7.15
CA PRO A 178 6.62 -11.56 -7.07
C PRO A 178 5.95 -12.00 -5.77
N THR A 179 5.32 -11.06 -5.06
CA THR A 179 4.78 -11.30 -3.72
C THR A 179 3.77 -12.45 -3.68
N ASP A 180 2.92 -12.56 -4.69
CA ASP A 180 1.91 -13.61 -4.85
C ASP A 180 2.52 -15.03 -4.92
N LYS A 181 3.78 -15.16 -5.35
CA LYS A 181 4.45 -16.46 -5.43
C LYS A 181 4.93 -16.98 -4.09
N ILE A 182 5.33 -16.12 -3.15
CA ILE A 182 6.07 -16.52 -1.95
C ILE A 182 5.47 -16.03 -0.62
N ALA A 183 4.60 -15.02 -0.63
CA ALA A 183 3.94 -14.56 0.60
C ALA A 183 3.12 -15.69 1.24
N GLY A 184 3.22 -15.82 2.56
CA GLY A 184 2.57 -16.90 3.33
C GLY A 184 3.24 -18.28 3.19
N LYS A 185 4.35 -18.39 2.46
CA LYS A 185 5.09 -19.65 2.24
C LYS A 185 6.43 -19.64 2.96
N SER A 186 7.01 -20.83 3.07
CA SER A 186 8.37 -21.00 3.56
C SER A 186 9.38 -20.97 2.41
N PHE A 187 10.55 -20.40 2.68
CA PHE A 187 11.71 -20.35 1.79
C PHE A 187 12.94 -20.85 2.55
N VAL A 188 13.88 -21.50 1.87
CA VAL A 188 15.12 -21.99 2.48
C VAL A 188 16.27 -21.12 1.99
N VAL A 189 16.94 -20.44 2.91
CA VAL A 189 18.19 -19.71 2.64
C VAL A 189 19.36 -20.67 2.79
N GLY A 190 20.30 -20.63 1.84
CA GLY A 190 21.49 -21.48 1.86
C GLY A 190 21.38 -22.80 1.10
N ASP A 191 20.37 -22.96 0.23
CA ASP A 191 20.19 -24.19 -0.56
C ASP A 191 21.09 -24.28 -1.80
N GLY A 192 21.79 -23.19 -2.17
CA GLY A 192 22.69 -23.15 -3.33
C GLY A 192 21.98 -22.95 -4.67
N GLU A 193 20.67 -22.75 -4.68
CA GLU A 193 19.87 -22.61 -5.91
C GLU A 193 19.82 -21.18 -6.44
N PHE A 194 19.45 -21.04 -7.72
CA PHE A 194 19.25 -19.75 -8.37
C PHE A 194 17.77 -19.34 -8.37
N TYR A 195 17.50 -18.14 -7.90
CA TYR A 195 16.16 -17.55 -7.85
C TYR A 195 16.11 -16.28 -8.69
N GLY A 196 15.79 -16.45 -9.98
CA GLY A 196 15.91 -15.39 -10.97
C GLY A 196 17.38 -15.05 -11.23
N ASN A 197 17.78 -13.82 -10.94
CA ASN A 197 19.18 -13.37 -11.04
C ASN A 197 19.91 -13.39 -9.69
N ALA A 198 19.32 -13.99 -8.64
CA ALA A 198 19.91 -14.08 -7.30
C ALA A 198 20.44 -15.50 -7.05
N ASN A 199 21.66 -15.57 -6.53
CA ASN A 199 22.28 -16.82 -6.09
C ASN A 199 22.07 -16.99 -4.57
N ASN A 200 21.35 -18.04 -4.16
CA ASN A 200 21.13 -18.35 -2.75
C ASN A 200 22.34 -19.09 -2.16
N CYS A 201 23.41 -18.33 -1.92
CA CYS A 201 24.67 -18.88 -1.42
C CYS A 201 24.48 -19.78 -0.19
N PRO A 202 25.11 -20.97 -0.15
CA PRO A 202 25.23 -21.78 1.05
C PRO A 202 25.78 -20.97 2.23
N LEU A 203 25.31 -21.27 3.44
CA LEU A 203 25.65 -20.55 4.67
C LEU A 203 26.85 -21.15 5.42
#